data_AF-U6DT31-F1
#
_entry.id   AF-U6DT31-F1
#
_cell.length_a   1.000
_cell.length_b   1.000
_cell.length_c   1.000
_cell.angle_alpha   90.00
_cell.angle_beta   90.00
_cell.angle_gamma   90.00
#
_symmetry.space_group_name_H-M   'P 1'
#
loop_
_entity.id
_entity.type
_entity.pdbx_description
1 polymer ?
#
loop_
_entity_poly.entity_id
_entity_poly.type
_entity_poly.pdbx_seq_one_letter_code
_entity_poly.pdbx_strand_id
1 'polypeptide(L)'
;GLKKMQSSLKLVDCIIEVHDARIPLSGRNPLFQETLGLKPHVLVLNKMDLADLKQQQKIIQHLEGEGLKNVVFTNCVKDENIKQVIPLVRGLVEGSYRYHRGENLEYCAMVIGIPNVGKSSLINALRRQHLGKGKATRVGGEPGITRAVMSRIQVCDRPLLFLLDTPGVLSPRIESVEIGLKLALCGTVLDHLVGEETLADYLLYTLNRHRLFG
;
A
#
# COMPACT_ATOMS: atom_id res chain seq x y z
N GLY A 1 -10.92 10.32 -6.53
CA GLY A 1 -9.94 9.73 -5.61
C GLY A 1 -9.03 10.78 -5.01
N LEU A 2 -8.01 11.21 -5.76
CA LEU A 2 -6.95 12.14 -5.31
C LEU A 2 -7.46 13.45 -4.67
N LYS A 3 -8.39 14.18 -5.30
CA LYS A 3 -8.95 15.42 -4.71
C LYS A 3 -9.57 15.21 -3.32
N LYS A 4 -10.20 14.06 -3.10
CA LYS A 4 -10.79 13.70 -1.80
C LYS A 4 -9.72 13.35 -0.77
N MET A 5 -8.65 12.68 -1.19
CA MET A 5 -7.48 12.44 -0.33
C MET A 5 -6.85 13.76 0.10
N GLN A 6 -6.62 14.68 -0.86
CA GLN A 6 -6.10 16.03 -0.59
C GLN A 6 -6.91 16.79 0.46
N SER A 7 -8.25 16.81 0.33
CA SER A 7 -9.10 17.50 1.30
C SER A 7 -9.00 16.92 2.71
N SER A 8 -8.66 15.63 2.83
CA SER A 8 -8.57 14.93 4.11
C SER A 8 -7.15 14.94 4.71
N LEU A 9 -6.14 15.45 4.01
CA LEU A 9 -4.75 15.48 4.52
C LEU A 9 -4.58 16.28 5.81
N LYS A 10 -5.43 17.29 6.05
CA LYS A 10 -5.45 18.06 7.31
C LYS A 10 -5.81 17.17 8.52
N LEU A 11 -6.49 16.06 8.29
CA LEU A 11 -6.90 15.11 9.33
C LEU A 11 -5.85 14.02 9.58
N VAL A 12 -4.68 14.06 8.92
CA VAL A 12 -3.73 12.95 8.88
C VAL A 12 -2.38 13.37 9.45
N ASP A 13 -1.81 12.55 10.31
CA ASP A 13 -0.46 12.68 10.86
C ASP A 13 0.57 11.94 9.98
N CYS A 14 0.22 10.77 9.41
CA CYS A 14 1.13 9.92 8.64
C CYS A 14 0.45 9.26 7.42
N ILE A 15 1.21 9.01 6.36
CA ILE A 15 0.77 8.22 5.20
C ILE A 15 1.29 6.79 5.32
N ILE A 16 0.43 5.82 5.03
CA ILE A 16 0.79 4.42 4.84
C ILE A 16 0.46 4.07 3.39
N GLU A 17 1.48 4.06 2.52
CA GLU A 17 1.35 3.60 1.14
C GLU A 17 1.44 2.07 1.12
N VAL A 18 0.41 1.42 0.59
CA VAL A 18 0.40 -0.03 0.39
C VAL A 18 0.69 -0.31 -1.07
N HIS A 19 1.66 -1.18 -1.33
CA HIS A 19 2.06 -1.60 -2.67
C HIS A 19 2.30 -3.11 -2.73
N ASP A 20 2.27 -3.68 -3.92
CA ASP A 20 2.42 -5.13 -4.13
C ASP A 20 3.92 -5.51 -4.16
N ALA A 21 4.34 -6.39 -3.24
CA ALA A 21 5.73 -6.80 -3.09
C ALA A 21 6.31 -7.53 -4.31
N ARG A 22 5.45 -8.06 -5.20
CA ARG A 22 5.88 -8.72 -6.45
C ARG A 22 6.44 -7.72 -7.48
N ILE A 23 6.01 -6.46 -7.40
CA ILE A 23 6.40 -5.39 -8.32
C ILE A 23 6.84 -4.15 -7.52
N PRO A 24 7.83 -4.28 -6.62
CA PRO A 24 8.09 -3.28 -5.60
C PRO A 24 8.55 -1.93 -6.17
N LEU A 25 9.10 -1.94 -7.39
CA LEU A 25 9.61 -0.77 -8.11
C LEU A 25 8.68 -0.29 -9.24
N SER A 26 7.64 -1.06 -9.59
CA SER A 26 6.76 -0.75 -10.73
C SER A 26 5.34 -0.48 -10.27
N GLY A 27 4.67 0.47 -10.92
CA GLY A 27 3.24 0.66 -10.72
C GLY A 27 2.84 1.42 -9.45
N ARG A 28 3.81 2.02 -8.75
CA ARG A 28 3.54 3.05 -7.75
C ARG A 28 2.94 4.27 -8.46
N ASN A 29 2.07 5.01 -7.78
CA ASN A 29 1.42 6.17 -8.35
C ASN A 29 2.27 7.43 -8.08
N PRO A 30 2.94 8.01 -9.09
CA PRO A 30 3.82 9.18 -8.87
C PRO A 30 3.06 10.37 -8.29
N LEU A 31 1.76 10.49 -8.60
CA LEU A 31 0.90 11.54 -8.05
C LEU A 31 0.80 11.50 -6.53
N PHE A 32 1.06 10.37 -5.87
CA PHE A 32 1.08 10.31 -4.42
C PHE A 32 2.21 11.16 -3.82
N GLN A 33 3.41 11.09 -4.39
CA GLN A 33 4.53 11.91 -3.89
C GLN A 33 4.24 13.41 -4.06
N GLU A 34 3.68 13.81 -5.21
CA GLU A 34 3.31 15.20 -5.49
C GLU A 34 2.17 15.70 -4.59
N THR A 35 1.19 14.82 -4.30
CA THR A 35 -0.07 15.19 -3.67
C THR A 35 -0.02 15.23 -2.15
N LEU A 36 0.79 14.38 -1.53
CA LEU A 36 0.69 14.08 -0.09
C LEU A 36 1.60 14.97 0.79
N GLY A 37 2.40 15.82 0.16
CA GLY A 37 3.26 16.80 0.83
C GLY A 37 4.32 16.16 1.73
N LEU A 38 4.80 16.92 2.72
CA LEU A 38 5.87 16.52 3.65
C LEU A 38 5.40 15.62 4.81
N LYS A 39 4.26 14.94 4.67
CA LYS A 39 3.77 14.05 5.72
C LYS A 39 4.73 12.85 5.85
N PRO A 40 5.04 12.38 7.07
CA PRO A 40 5.82 11.16 7.23
C PRO A 40 5.16 10.01 6.48
N HIS A 41 6.00 9.16 5.91
CA HIS A 41 5.58 8.16 4.93
C HIS A 41 6.15 6.79 5.29
N VAL A 42 5.27 5.78 5.33
CA VAL A 42 5.62 4.36 5.47
C VAL A 42 5.17 3.64 4.20
N LEU A 43 6.08 2.93 3.55
CA LEU A 43 5.78 2.05 2.42
C LEU A 43 5.63 0.61 2.92
N VAL A 44 4.44 0.04 2.75
CA VAL A 44 4.13 -1.35 3.05
C VAL A 44 4.08 -2.15 1.75
N LEU A 45 5.09 -3.00 1.55
CA LEU A 45 5.15 -3.97 0.45
C LEU A 45 4.42 -5.25 0.87
N ASN A 46 3.13 -5.32 0.58
CA ASN A 46 2.25 -6.42 0.97
C ASN A 46 2.28 -7.57 -0.06
N LYS A 47 1.82 -8.77 0.35
CA LYS A 47 1.89 -10.02 -0.41
C LYS A 47 3.32 -10.52 -0.59
N MET A 48 4.16 -10.32 0.43
CA MET A 48 5.57 -10.74 0.39
C MET A 48 5.75 -12.24 0.20
N ASP A 49 4.75 -13.04 0.55
CA ASP A 49 4.69 -14.49 0.33
C ASP A 49 4.60 -14.90 -1.15
N LEU A 50 4.20 -13.97 -2.02
CA LEU A 50 4.14 -14.19 -3.47
C LEU A 50 5.34 -13.59 -4.22
N ALA A 51 6.26 -12.92 -3.52
CA ALA A 51 7.39 -12.22 -4.11
C ALA A 51 8.70 -13.02 -3.95
N ASP A 52 9.62 -12.88 -4.90
CA ASP A 52 10.99 -13.39 -4.72
C ASP A 52 11.80 -12.45 -3.81
N LEU A 53 11.95 -12.85 -2.55
CA LEU A 53 12.66 -12.06 -1.53
C LEU A 53 14.19 -12.23 -1.56
N LYS A 54 14.77 -13.02 -2.48
CA LYS A 54 16.23 -13.16 -2.61
C LYS A 54 16.94 -11.83 -2.84
N GLN A 55 16.27 -10.87 -3.49
CA GLN A 55 16.81 -9.54 -3.77
C GLN A 55 16.24 -8.45 -2.86
N GLN A 56 15.59 -8.81 -1.74
CA GLN A 56 14.95 -7.86 -0.84
C GLN A 56 15.89 -6.71 -0.41
N GLN A 57 17.14 -7.01 -0.08
CA GLN A 57 18.09 -5.97 0.34
C GLN A 57 18.42 -4.97 -0.78
N LYS A 58 18.54 -5.43 -2.04
CA LYS A 58 18.77 -4.56 -3.19
C LYS A 58 17.58 -3.66 -3.47
N ILE A 59 16.37 -4.20 -3.31
CA ILE A 59 15.11 -3.45 -3.45
C ILE A 59 15.05 -2.36 -2.38
N ILE A 60 15.36 -2.68 -1.12
CA ILE A 60 15.40 -1.70 -0.02
C ILE A 60 16.40 -0.59 -0.33
N GLN A 61 17.64 -0.94 -0.71
CA GLN A 61 18.67 0.05 -1.06
C GLN A 61 18.25 0.97 -2.20
N HIS A 62 17.57 0.42 -3.21
CA HIS A 62 17.05 1.21 -4.32
C HIS A 62 15.98 2.20 -3.85
N LEU A 63 14.99 1.72 -3.08
CA LEU A 63 13.93 2.56 -2.52
C LEU A 63 14.47 3.63 -1.56
N GLU A 64 15.49 3.31 -0.77
CA GLU A 64 16.20 4.27 0.09
C GLU A 64 16.87 5.38 -0.74
N GLY A 65 17.44 5.04 -1.90
CA GLY A 65 17.97 5.99 -2.87
C GLY A 65 16.91 6.93 -3.45
N GLU A 66 15.65 6.49 -3.53
CA GLU A 66 14.49 7.30 -3.88
C GLU A 66 13.89 8.08 -2.69
N GLY A 67 14.54 8.02 -1.51
CA GLY A 67 14.10 8.70 -0.30
C GLY A 67 13.08 7.93 0.55
N LEU A 68 12.74 6.69 0.19
CA LEU A 68 11.83 5.83 0.95
C LEU A 68 12.58 5.00 1.98
N LYS A 69 12.78 5.58 3.17
CA LYS A 69 13.55 4.94 4.26
C LYS A 69 12.73 3.99 5.13
N ASN A 70 11.41 4.11 5.11
CA ASN A 70 10.50 3.40 6.01
C ASN A 70 9.74 2.31 5.25
N VAL A 71 10.42 1.23 4.89
CA VAL A 71 9.87 0.14 4.06
C VAL A 71 9.61 -1.10 4.91
N VAL A 72 8.41 -1.68 4.77
CA VAL A 72 7.98 -2.86 5.52
C VAL A 72 7.38 -3.90 4.58
N PHE A 73 8.01 -5.07 4.47
CA PHE A 73 7.44 -6.20 3.75
C PHE A 73 6.44 -6.93 4.65
N THR A 74 5.24 -7.21 4.15
CA THR A 74 4.16 -7.83 4.95
C THR A 74 3.40 -8.91 4.19
N ASN A 75 2.81 -9.83 4.95
CA ASN A 75 1.72 -10.70 4.50
C ASN A 75 0.49 -10.44 5.36
N CYS A 76 -0.43 -9.61 4.88
CA CYS A 76 -1.65 -9.25 5.62
C CYS A 76 -2.68 -10.40 5.73
N VAL A 77 -2.52 -11.49 4.97
CA VAL A 77 -3.39 -12.66 5.06
C VAL A 77 -2.98 -13.55 6.23
N LYS A 78 -1.67 -13.71 6.43
CA LYS A 78 -1.09 -14.53 7.52
C LYS A 78 -0.64 -13.73 8.74
N ASP A 79 -0.88 -12.42 8.73
CA ASP A 79 -0.45 -11.48 9.78
C ASP A 79 1.08 -11.43 10.00
N GLU A 80 1.87 -11.81 8.99
CA GLU A 80 3.34 -11.78 9.05
C GLU A 80 3.85 -10.35 8.90
N ASN A 81 4.81 -9.99 9.75
CA ASN A 81 5.46 -8.67 9.73
C ASN A 81 4.52 -7.47 9.94
N ILE A 82 3.28 -7.68 10.41
CA ILE A 82 2.30 -6.60 10.63
C ILE A 82 2.62 -5.79 11.90
N LYS A 83 3.14 -6.45 12.95
CA LYS A 83 3.38 -5.85 14.28
C LYS A 83 4.32 -4.65 14.27
N GLN A 84 5.23 -4.57 13.29
CA GLN A 84 6.21 -3.48 13.16
C GLN A 84 5.64 -2.20 12.54
N VAL A 85 4.48 -2.27 11.87
CA VAL A 85 3.89 -1.10 11.20
C VAL A 85 3.50 -0.01 12.21
N ILE A 86 2.82 -0.37 13.31
CA ILE A 86 2.37 0.62 14.31
C ILE A 86 3.53 1.30 15.04
N PRO A 87 4.55 0.57 15.55
CA PRO A 87 5.74 1.19 16.14
C PRO A 87 6.44 2.17 15.20
N LEU A 88 6.55 1.82 13.91
CA LEU A 88 7.17 2.69 12.91
C LEU A 88 6.34 3.96 12.67
N VAL A 89 5.03 3.82 12.49
CA VAL A 89 4.11 4.98 12.37
C VAL A 89 4.20 5.87 13.60
N ARG A 90 4.20 5.29 14.81
CA ARG A 90 4.35 6.04 16.07
C ARG A 90 5.64 6.86 16.08
N GLY A 91 6.78 6.22 15.82
CA GLY A 91 8.08 6.92 15.85
C GLY A 91 8.15 8.06 14.83
N LEU A 92 7.55 7.89 13.66
CA LEU A 92 7.49 8.95 12.65
C LEU A 92 6.55 10.10 13.03
N VAL A 93 5.40 9.80 13.65
CA VAL A 93 4.46 10.82 14.12
C VAL A 93 5.05 11.61 15.29
N GLU A 94 5.74 10.94 16.22
CA GLU A 94 6.43 11.57 17.36
C GLU A 94 7.63 12.41 16.91
N GLY A 95 8.36 11.98 15.87
CA GLY A 95 9.50 12.69 15.29
C GLY A 95 9.15 13.76 14.26
N SER A 96 7.86 14.04 14.00
CA SER A 96 7.43 15.03 13.01
C SER A 96 6.45 16.05 13.58
N TYR A 97 6.38 17.21 12.94
CA TYR A 97 5.42 18.22 13.34
C TYR A 97 4.00 17.86 12.87
N ARG A 98 3.06 17.82 13.82
CA ARG A 98 1.67 17.45 13.58
C ARG A 98 0.83 18.64 13.10
N TYR A 99 1.11 19.11 11.88
CA TYR A 99 0.38 20.23 11.26
C TYR A 99 -1.14 20.02 11.32
N HIS A 100 -1.86 20.99 11.89
CA HIS A 100 -3.31 20.98 12.14
C HIS A 100 -3.82 19.95 13.17
N ARG A 101 -2.94 19.21 13.84
CA ARG A 101 -3.29 18.12 14.77
C ARG A 101 -2.48 18.14 16.08
N GLY A 102 -1.84 19.27 16.41
CA GLY A 102 -1.00 19.40 17.60
C GLY A 102 -1.72 19.11 18.92
N GLU A 103 -3.02 19.44 19.00
CA GLU A 103 -3.86 19.23 20.19
C GLU A 103 -4.55 17.86 20.21
N ASN A 104 -4.54 17.13 19.10
CA ASN A 104 -5.18 15.81 19.01
C ASN A 104 -4.32 14.76 19.74
N LEU A 105 -4.84 14.20 20.83
CA LEU A 105 -4.16 13.13 21.56
C LEU A 105 -4.02 11.85 20.72
N GLU A 106 -4.95 11.62 19.80
CA GLU A 106 -4.96 10.44 18.96
C GLU A 106 -4.23 10.64 17.64
N TYR A 107 -3.60 9.58 17.16
CA TYR A 107 -2.93 9.54 15.88
C TYR A 107 -3.91 9.16 14.78
N CYS A 108 -3.70 9.71 13.60
CA CYS A 108 -4.47 9.39 12.41
C CYS A 108 -3.53 9.16 11.23
N ALA A 109 -3.59 7.98 10.62
CA ALA A 109 -2.86 7.70 9.39
C ALA A 109 -3.83 7.46 8.22
N MET A 110 -3.42 7.81 7.01
CA MET A 110 -4.19 7.54 5.79
C MET A 110 -3.57 6.38 5.03
N VAL A 111 -4.38 5.36 4.72
CA VAL A 111 -3.95 4.22 3.92
C VAL A 111 -4.23 4.49 2.46
N ILE A 112 -3.18 4.48 1.64
CA ILE A 112 -3.27 4.74 0.19
C ILE A 112 -2.65 3.59 -0.60
N GLY A 113 -2.78 3.65 -1.93
CA GLY A 113 -2.28 2.62 -2.84
C GLY A 113 -3.21 2.45 -4.04
N ILE A 114 -2.72 1.77 -5.07
CA ILE A 114 -3.55 1.39 -6.23
C ILE A 114 -4.59 0.32 -5.82
N PRO A 115 -5.57 -0.04 -6.68
CA PRO A 115 -6.51 -1.13 -6.39
C PRO A 115 -5.81 -2.47 -6.08
N ASN A 116 -6.47 -3.33 -5.29
CA ASN A 116 -6.08 -4.73 -5.03
C ASN A 116 -4.68 -5.03 -4.44
N VAL A 117 -3.90 -4.01 -4.03
CA VAL A 117 -2.61 -4.19 -3.31
C VAL A 117 -2.77 -4.71 -1.88
N GLY A 118 -3.98 -4.65 -1.32
CA GLY A 118 -4.28 -5.18 0.02
C GLY A 118 -4.48 -4.14 1.12
N LYS A 119 -4.86 -2.90 0.80
CA LYS A 119 -5.21 -1.84 1.77
C LYS A 119 -6.20 -2.32 2.86
N SER A 120 -7.35 -2.89 2.45
CA SER A 120 -8.35 -3.43 3.38
C SER A 120 -7.79 -4.58 4.22
N SER A 121 -6.95 -5.43 3.62
CA SER A 121 -6.30 -6.54 4.32
C SER A 121 -5.35 -6.03 5.40
N LEU A 122 -4.55 -4.99 5.11
CA LEU A 122 -3.66 -4.34 6.08
C LEU A 122 -4.44 -3.75 7.25
N ILE A 123 -5.51 -3.01 6.99
CA ILE A 123 -6.37 -2.43 8.04
C ILE A 123 -6.90 -3.55 8.95
N ASN A 124 -7.44 -4.62 8.36
CA ASN A 124 -7.99 -5.74 9.12
C ASN A 124 -6.90 -6.50 9.90
N ALA A 125 -5.71 -6.68 9.33
CA ALA A 125 -4.57 -7.32 9.99
C ALA A 125 -4.13 -6.52 11.23
N LEU A 126 -3.99 -5.20 11.10
CA LEU A 126 -3.64 -4.32 12.22
C LEU A 126 -4.69 -4.39 13.34
N ARG A 127 -5.99 -4.40 13.01
CA ARG A 127 -7.06 -4.55 14.00
C ARG A 127 -7.01 -5.89 14.74
N ARG A 128 -6.82 -6.99 14.01
CA ARG A 128 -6.67 -8.31 14.65
C ARG A 128 -5.47 -8.31 15.59
N GLN A 129 -4.34 -7.80 15.10
CA GLN A 129 -3.07 -7.88 15.78
C GLN A 129 -2.97 -6.99 17.04
N HIS A 130 -3.62 -5.82 17.04
CA HIS A 130 -3.48 -4.84 18.12
C HIS A 130 -4.73 -4.61 18.95
N LEU A 131 -5.91 -5.01 18.46
CA LEU A 131 -7.18 -4.88 19.20
C LEU A 131 -7.87 -6.23 19.45
N GLY A 132 -7.42 -7.33 18.84
CA GLY A 132 -8.14 -8.61 18.88
C GLY A 132 -9.52 -8.55 18.21
N LYS A 133 -9.78 -7.53 17.37
CA LYS A 133 -11.10 -7.30 16.74
C LYS A 133 -11.15 -7.89 15.33
N GLY A 134 -12.35 -8.33 14.92
CA GLY A 134 -12.63 -8.89 13.59
C GLY A 134 -12.49 -7.89 12.42
N LYS A 135 -13.04 -8.23 11.24
CA LYS A 135 -12.93 -7.38 10.03
C LYS A 135 -13.75 -6.09 10.17
N ALA A 136 -13.14 -4.93 9.84
CA ALA A 136 -13.82 -3.64 9.71
C ALA A 136 -14.16 -3.33 8.26
N THR A 137 -13.31 -3.78 7.34
CA THR A 137 -13.43 -3.48 5.91
C THR A 137 -13.71 -4.75 5.12
N ARG A 138 -14.50 -4.62 4.05
CA ARG A 138 -14.70 -5.73 3.10
C ARG A 138 -13.42 -5.95 2.29
N VAL A 139 -13.09 -7.22 2.06
CA VAL A 139 -11.96 -7.65 1.21
C VAL A 139 -12.54 -8.40 0.03
N GLY A 140 -12.18 -8.01 -1.19
CA GLY A 140 -12.55 -8.70 -2.43
C GLY A 140 -11.67 -8.22 -3.59
N GLY A 141 -11.58 -9.03 -4.64
CA GLY A 141 -10.66 -8.82 -5.78
C GLY A 141 -11.17 -7.87 -6.87
N GLU A 142 -12.45 -7.48 -6.84
CA GLU A 142 -12.98 -6.55 -7.83
C GLU A 142 -12.61 -5.09 -7.48
N PRO A 143 -11.98 -4.34 -8.42
CA PRO A 143 -11.75 -2.92 -8.25
C PRO A 143 -13.07 -2.17 -8.00
N GLY A 144 -13.11 -1.37 -6.92
CA GLY A 144 -14.29 -0.54 -6.58
C GLY A 144 -15.12 -1.01 -5.38
N ILE A 145 -14.78 -2.14 -4.75
CA ILE A 145 -15.52 -2.65 -3.56
C ILE A 145 -15.49 -1.67 -2.37
N THR A 146 -14.42 -0.88 -2.19
CA THR A 146 -14.36 0.17 -1.17
C THR A 146 -15.23 1.36 -1.59
N ARG A 147 -16.53 1.30 -1.27
CA ARG A 147 -17.50 2.37 -1.54
C ARG A 147 -17.19 3.63 -0.73
N ALA A 148 -16.63 4.63 -1.41
CA ALA A 148 -16.68 6.09 -1.25
C ALA A 148 -16.66 6.81 0.13
N VAL A 149 -16.82 6.16 1.29
CA VAL A 149 -16.73 6.81 2.61
C VAL A 149 -15.33 6.56 3.16
N MET A 150 -14.58 7.64 3.44
CA MET A 150 -13.35 7.54 4.24
C MET A 150 -13.78 7.22 5.67
N SER A 151 -13.91 5.94 5.97
CA SER A 151 -14.23 5.49 7.32
C SER A 151 -12.98 5.62 8.17
N ARG A 152 -13.13 6.27 9.32
CA ARG A 152 -12.11 6.35 10.34
C ARG A 152 -12.19 5.09 11.20
N ILE A 153 -11.18 4.24 11.10
CA ILE A 153 -11.17 2.91 11.72
C ILE A 153 -10.08 2.85 12.77
N GLN A 154 -10.45 2.59 14.02
CA GLN A 154 -9.48 2.38 15.08
C GLN A 154 -8.72 1.06 14.85
N VAL A 155 -7.39 1.11 14.96
CA VAL A 155 -6.51 -0.07 14.80
C VAL A 155 -5.57 -0.31 15.98
N CYS A 156 -5.45 0.62 16.94
CA CYS A 156 -4.67 0.44 18.15
C CYS A 156 -5.25 1.27 19.31
N ASP A 157 -5.13 0.75 20.53
CA ASP A 157 -5.50 1.47 21.76
C ASP A 157 -4.33 2.30 22.32
N ARG A 158 -3.08 1.84 22.14
CA ARG A 158 -1.87 2.47 22.67
C ARG A 158 -0.70 2.35 21.69
N PRO A 159 -0.34 3.42 20.96
CA PRO A 159 -1.02 4.72 20.94
C PRO A 159 -2.44 4.59 20.36
N LEU A 160 -3.34 5.49 20.76
CA LEU A 160 -4.68 5.54 20.16
C LEU A 160 -4.54 5.94 18.69
N LEU A 161 -4.70 4.97 17.77
CA LEU A 161 -4.43 5.14 16.34
C LEU A 161 -5.66 4.78 15.51
N PHE A 162 -6.00 5.70 14.61
CA PHE A 162 -7.04 5.53 13.60
C PHE A 162 -6.44 5.50 12.20
N LEU A 163 -7.02 4.70 11.31
CA LEU A 163 -6.74 4.69 9.88
C LEU A 163 -7.92 5.27 9.11
N LEU A 164 -7.63 6.19 8.19
CA LEU A 164 -8.56 6.60 7.14
C LEU A 164 -8.40 5.64 5.96
N ASP A 165 -9.43 4.84 5.71
CA ASP A 165 -9.49 3.98 4.52
C ASP A 165 -9.76 4.82 3.28
N THR A 166 -9.08 4.51 2.18
CA THR A 166 -9.26 5.22 0.90
C THR A 166 -9.47 4.24 -0.24
N PRO A 167 -10.31 4.58 -1.23
CA PRO A 167 -10.43 3.76 -2.44
C PRO A 167 -9.08 3.72 -3.16
N GLY A 168 -8.78 2.59 -3.83
CA GLY A 168 -7.56 2.50 -4.63
C GLY A 168 -7.54 3.55 -5.73
N VAL A 169 -6.40 4.24 -5.90
CA VAL A 169 -6.27 5.26 -6.95
C VAL A 169 -5.11 4.93 -7.87
N LEU A 170 -5.44 4.57 -9.11
CA LEU A 170 -4.49 4.40 -10.19
C LEU A 170 -4.19 5.75 -10.85
N SER A 171 -2.98 5.90 -11.39
CA SER A 171 -2.65 7.04 -12.28
C SER A 171 -3.51 6.98 -13.54
N PRO A 172 -3.99 8.12 -14.08
CA PRO A 172 -4.71 8.14 -15.35
C PRO A 172 -3.84 7.73 -16.55
N ARG A 173 -2.51 7.79 -16.41
CA ARG A 173 -1.56 7.36 -17.44
C ARG A 173 -0.57 6.37 -16.82
N ILE A 174 -0.44 5.22 -17.45
CA ILE A 174 0.61 4.24 -17.16
C ILE A 174 1.83 4.63 -18.01
N GLU A 175 3.00 4.71 -17.39
CA GLU A 175 4.22 5.24 -18.02
C GLU A 175 4.74 4.35 -19.16
N SER A 176 4.56 3.03 -19.04
CA SER A 176 5.00 2.09 -20.07
C SER A 176 4.08 0.87 -20.16
N VAL A 177 4.08 0.25 -21.34
CA VAL A 177 3.35 -1.01 -21.59
C VAL A 177 3.79 -2.10 -20.62
N GLU A 178 5.10 -2.20 -20.34
CA GLU A 178 5.65 -3.19 -19.41
C GLU A 178 5.10 -3.01 -17.98
N ILE A 179 4.97 -1.78 -17.50
CA ILE A 179 4.36 -1.49 -16.20
C ILE A 179 2.88 -1.92 -16.20
N GLY A 180 2.16 -1.64 -17.29
CA GLY A 180 0.77 -2.07 -17.46
C GLY A 180 0.61 -3.59 -17.39
N LEU A 181 1.47 -4.33 -18.10
CA LEU A 181 1.49 -5.79 -18.08
C LEU A 181 1.79 -6.35 -16.68
N LYS A 182 2.80 -5.79 -15.99
CA LYS A 182 3.14 -6.15 -14.60
C LYS A 182 1.99 -5.92 -13.63
N LEU A 183 1.31 -4.77 -13.75
CA LEU A 183 0.16 -4.40 -12.93
C LEU A 183 -1.02 -5.36 -13.14
N ALA A 184 -1.31 -5.70 -14.40
CA ALA A 184 -2.36 -6.64 -14.76
C ALA A 184 -2.05 -8.07 -14.30
N LEU A 185 -0.83 -8.59 -14.53
CA LEU A 185 -0.42 -9.90 -14.00
C LEU A 185 -0.52 -9.99 -12.46
N CYS A 186 -0.34 -8.85 -11.77
CA CYS A 186 -0.52 -8.78 -10.32
C CYS A 186 -1.98 -8.65 -9.87
N GLY A 187 -2.95 -8.56 -10.79
CA GLY A 187 -4.37 -8.35 -10.52
C GLY A 187 -4.67 -6.97 -9.90
N THR A 188 -3.77 -5.99 -10.11
CA THR A 188 -3.92 -4.62 -9.59
C THR A 188 -4.67 -3.70 -10.56
N VAL A 189 -4.76 -4.12 -11.83
CA VAL A 189 -5.55 -3.53 -12.92
C VAL A 189 -6.39 -4.66 -13.53
N LEU A 190 -7.53 -4.33 -14.12
CA LEU A 190 -8.44 -5.33 -14.70
C LEU A 190 -7.81 -5.99 -15.95
N ASP A 191 -7.75 -7.32 -15.93
CA ASP A 191 -7.09 -8.14 -16.96
C ASP A 191 -7.65 -7.92 -18.38
N HIS A 192 -8.96 -7.73 -18.50
CA HIS A 192 -9.62 -7.48 -19.79
C HIS A 192 -9.21 -6.17 -20.47
N LEU A 193 -8.57 -5.24 -19.75
CA LEU A 193 -8.02 -4.01 -20.37
C LEU A 193 -6.75 -4.29 -21.18
N VAL A 194 -6.06 -5.41 -20.92
CA VAL A 194 -4.80 -5.79 -21.57
C VAL A 194 -4.98 -6.96 -22.53
N GLY A 195 -5.89 -7.89 -22.21
CA GLY A 195 -6.14 -9.11 -22.99
C GLY A 195 -5.40 -10.31 -22.41
N GLU A 196 -6.12 -11.41 -22.21
CA GLU A 196 -5.62 -12.62 -21.54
C GLU A 196 -4.44 -13.26 -22.30
N GLU A 197 -4.51 -13.32 -23.63
CA GLU A 197 -3.43 -13.87 -24.47
C GLU A 197 -2.13 -13.08 -24.32
N THR A 198 -2.20 -11.74 -24.36
CA THR A 198 -1.04 -10.86 -24.17
C THR A 198 -0.42 -11.04 -22.78
N LEU A 199 -1.25 -11.20 -21.74
CA LEU A 199 -0.78 -11.44 -20.38
C LEU A 199 -0.10 -12.81 -20.26
N ALA A 200 -0.68 -13.85 -20.85
CA ALA A 200 -0.10 -15.19 -20.86
C ALA A 200 1.25 -15.22 -21.59
N ASP A 201 1.34 -14.56 -22.75
CA ASP A 201 2.58 -14.45 -23.52
C ASP A 201 3.67 -13.68 -22.74
N TYR A 202 3.33 -12.54 -22.15
CA TYR A 202 4.28 -11.77 -21.34
C TYR A 202 4.76 -12.54 -20.09
N LEU A 203 3.86 -13.30 -19.45
CA LEU A 203 4.21 -14.16 -18.33
C LEU A 203 5.20 -15.25 -18.77
N LEU A 204 4.89 -15.95 -19.87
CA LEU A 204 5.76 -16.99 -20.43
C LEU A 204 7.13 -16.44 -20.80
N TYR A 205 7.18 -15.30 -21.51
CA TYR A 205 8.41 -14.58 -21.83
C TYR A 205 9.24 -14.30 -20.57
N THR A 206 8.59 -13.78 -19.52
CA THR A 206 9.27 -13.44 -18.26
C THR A 206 9.83 -14.69 -17.59
N LEU A 207 9.06 -15.77 -17.48
CA LEU A 207 9.52 -17.01 -16.85
C LEU A 207 10.69 -17.63 -17.61
N ASN A 208 10.62 -17.69 -18.94
CA ASN A 208 11.72 -18.19 -19.79
C ASN A 208 12.99 -17.36 -19.59
N ARG A 209 12.88 -16.02 -19.58
CA ARG A 209 14.02 -15.11 -19.37
C ARG A 209 14.71 -15.35 -18.02
N HIS A 210 13.94 -15.73 -17.00
CA HIS A 210 14.46 -16.03 -15.66
C HIS A 210 14.81 -17.52 -15.45
N ARG A 211 14.67 -18.37 -16.47
CA ARG A 211 14.85 -19.84 -16.38
C ARG A 211 13.98 -20.47 -15.30
N LEU A 212 12.75 -20.00 -15.18
CA LEU A 212 11.73 -20.50 -14.27
C LEU A 212 10.66 -21.34 -15.01
N PHE A 213 10.82 -21.53 -16.31
CA PHE A 213 9.98 -22.36 -17.17
C PHE A 213 10.89 -23.14 -18.10
N GLY A 214 10.82 -24.48 -18.04
CA GLY A 214 11.79 -25.41 -18.63
C GLY A 214 12.81 -25.90 -17.60
#